data_AF-A0A4V0ZBH9-F1
#
_entry.id   AF-A0A4V0ZBH9-F1
#
_cell.length_a   1.000
_cell.length_b   1.000
_cell.length_c   1.000
_cell.angle_alpha   90.00
_cell.angle_beta   90.00
_cell.angle_gamma   90.00
#
_symmetry.space_group_name_H-M   'P 1'
#
loop_
_entity.id
_entity.type
_entity.pdbx_description
1 polymer ?
#
loop_
_entity_poly.entity_id
_entity_poly.type
_entity_poly.pdbx_seq_one_letter_code
_entity_poly.pdbx_strand_id
1 'polypeptide(L)'
;MLVEAGDDGSLAALVLGVDDVAATERLLQRRGLEGDASGFDVGGLRWRLAPFVPGEGSDLALDHVVVRTGDPERAAADHGARLGLELRLDRRLEEHGFRGLFFRCGDAVVEVVAPTKGVDGPDVFGGIAWRTRDLEATRERLVGAGVEVSEVRVGRKPGTRVATVRDPALGTPTLLIQQPA
;
A
#
# COMPACT_ATOMS: atom_id res chain seq x y z
N MET A 1 -8.49 -4.64 -0.06
CA MET A 1 -7.22 -4.75 -0.82
C MET A 1 -6.34 -5.74 -0.10
N LEU A 2 -5.65 -6.59 -0.86
CA LEU A 2 -4.62 -7.51 -0.38
C LEU A 2 -3.32 -7.26 -1.14
N VAL A 3 -2.26 -7.90 -0.68
CA VAL A 3 -0.92 -7.86 -1.27
C VAL A 3 -0.51 -9.27 -1.70
N GLU A 4 0.13 -9.39 -2.85
CA GLU A 4 0.71 -10.64 -3.36
C GLU A 4 2.23 -10.52 -3.31
N ALA A 5 2.89 -11.39 -2.55
CA ALA A 5 4.35 -11.47 -2.53
C ALA A 5 4.88 -12.29 -3.72
N GLY A 6 6.02 -11.87 -4.26
CA GLY A 6 6.78 -12.63 -5.25
C GLY A 6 7.66 -13.70 -4.60
N ASP A 7 8.36 -14.46 -5.44
CA ASP A 7 9.21 -15.58 -5.00
C ASP A 7 10.39 -15.13 -4.11
N ASP A 8 10.83 -13.89 -4.26
CA ASP A 8 11.89 -13.26 -3.45
C ASP A 8 11.34 -12.55 -2.20
N GLY A 9 10.05 -12.72 -1.92
CA GLY A 9 9.32 -12.09 -0.82
C GLY A 9 8.90 -10.65 -1.09
N SER A 10 9.44 -9.99 -2.11
CA SER A 10 9.07 -8.62 -2.45
C SER A 10 7.61 -8.50 -2.89
N LEU A 11 7.03 -7.31 -2.76
CA LEU A 11 5.66 -7.08 -3.20
C LEU A 11 5.59 -7.18 -4.73
N ALA A 12 4.84 -8.16 -5.24
CA ALA A 12 4.71 -8.41 -6.68
C ALA A 12 3.43 -7.80 -7.27
N ALA A 13 2.33 -7.78 -6.52
CA ALA A 13 1.08 -7.19 -6.98
C ALA A 13 0.18 -6.68 -5.84
N LEU A 14 -0.71 -5.76 -6.20
CA LEU A 14 -1.87 -5.38 -5.37
C LEU A 14 -3.12 -6.11 -5.87
N VAL A 15 -3.90 -6.66 -4.94
CA VAL A 15 -5.14 -7.38 -5.27
C VAL A 15 -6.34 -6.58 -4.80
N LEU A 16 -7.15 -6.14 -5.74
CA LEU A 16 -8.44 -5.51 -5.50
C LEU A 16 -9.52 -6.58 -5.38
N GLY A 17 -10.06 -6.71 -4.16
CA GLY A 17 -11.29 -7.47 -3.93
C GLY A 17 -12.48 -6.67 -4.47
N VAL A 18 -13.25 -7.27 -5.38
CA VAL A 18 -14.39 -6.65 -6.06
C VAL A 18 -15.59 -7.60 -6.09
N ASP A 19 -16.80 -7.06 -6.13
CA ASP A 19 -18.03 -7.88 -6.11
C ASP A 19 -18.23 -8.64 -7.43
N ASP A 20 -17.93 -8.01 -8.57
CA ASP A 20 -17.99 -8.60 -9.90
C ASP A 20 -16.68 -8.35 -10.64
N VAL A 21 -15.85 -9.40 -10.72
CA VAL A 21 -14.53 -9.37 -11.37
C VAL A 21 -14.66 -9.05 -12.86
N ALA A 22 -15.58 -9.70 -13.56
CA ALA A 22 -15.71 -9.55 -15.01
C ALA A 22 -16.25 -8.16 -15.39
N ALA A 23 -17.21 -7.64 -14.62
CA ALA A 23 -17.70 -6.27 -14.83
C ALA A 23 -16.63 -5.23 -14.54
N THR A 24 -15.85 -5.44 -13.48
CA THR A 24 -14.74 -4.54 -13.12
C THR A 24 -13.64 -4.58 -14.17
N GLU A 25 -13.22 -5.76 -14.63
CA GLU A 25 -12.23 -5.92 -15.69
C GLU A 25 -12.60 -5.10 -16.94
N ARG A 26 -13.83 -5.30 -17.44
CA ARG A 26 -14.35 -4.54 -18.59
C ARG A 26 -14.36 -3.04 -18.34
N LEU A 27 -14.63 -2.60 -17.12
CA LEU A 27 -14.62 -1.17 -16.77
C LEU A 27 -13.19 -0.61 -16.80
N LEU A 28 -12.22 -1.32 -16.21
CA LEU A 28 -10.82 -0.88 -16.19
C LEU A 28 -10.22 -0.82 -17.59
N GLN A 29 -10.51 -1.80 -18.45
CA GLN A 29 -10.13 -1.79 -19.87
C GLN A 29 -10.75 -0.60 -20.61
N ARG A 30 -12.04 -0.30 -20.41
CA ARG A 30 -12.69 0.90 -20.98
C ARG A 30 -12.09 2.21 -20.48
N ARG A 31 -11.50 2.21 -19.29
CA ARG A 31 -10.77 3.36 -18.73
C ARG A 31 -9.31 3.41 -19.20
N GLY A 32 -8.91 2.51 -20.09
CA GLY A 32 -7.61 2.52 -20.76
C GLY A 32 -6.50 1.83 -19.98
N LEU A 33 -6.82 0.99 -18.98
CA LEU A 33 -5.81 0.12 -18.37
C LEU A 33 -5.57 -1.11 -19.25
N GLU A 34 -4.30 -1.44 -19.44
CA GLU A 34 -3.87 -2.61 -20.21
C GLU A 34 -3.80 -3.84 -19.30
N GLY A 35 -4.30 -4.98 -19.79
CA GLY A 35 -4.34 -6.24 -19.05
C GLY A 35 -5.75 -6.77 -18.79
N ASP A 36 -5.84 -7.69 -17.84
CA ASP A 36 -7.08 -8.37 -17.44
C ASP A 36 -7.12 -8.60 -15.93
N ALA A 37 -8.13 -9.34 -15.43
CA ALA A 37 -8.27 -9.63 -14.00
C ALA A 37 -7.04 -10.29 -13.35
N SER A 38 -6.19 -10.97 -14.13
CA SER A 38 -4.95 -11.60 -13.63
C SER A 38 -3.79 -10.61 -13.46
N GLY A 39 -3.87 -9.42 -14.05
CA GLY A 39 -2.84 -8.41 -13.95
C GLY A 39 -3.03 -7.25 -14.93
N PHE A 40 -3.57 -6.15 -14.44
CA PHE A 40 -3.49 -4.84 -15.06
C PHE A 40 -2.13 -4.18 -14.76
N ASP A 41 -1.59 -3.47 -15.75
CA ASP A 41 -0.45 -2.57 -15.55
C ASP A 41 -0.93 -1.16 -15.14
N VAL A 42 -0.46 -0.68 -14.00
CA VAL A 42 -0.73 0.65 -13.48
C VAL A 42 0.59 1.30 -13.08
N GLY A 43 1.09 2.18 -13.94
CA GLY A 43 2.36 2.86 -13.71
C GLY A 43 3.59 1.94 -13.70
N GLY A 44 3.50 0.71 -14.21
CA GLY A 44 4.54 -0.32 -14.12
C GLY A 44 4.33 -1.34 -12.99
N LEU A 45 3.29 -1.15 -12.16
CA LEU A 45 2.93 -2.05 -11.07
C LEU A 45 1.77 -2.96 -11.48
N ARG A 46 1.83 -4.22 -11.04
CA ARG A 46 0.77 -5.19 -11.30
C ARG A 46 -0.40 -5.05 -10.33
N TRP A 47 -1.61 -4.97 -10.87
CA TRP A 47 -2.87 -4.93 -10.14
C TRP A 47 -3.78 -6.08 -10.57
N ARG A 48 -4.21 -6.90 -9.61
CA ARG A 48 -5.10 -8.04 -9.85
C ARG A 48 -6.49 -7.77 -9.34
N LEU A 49 -7.46 -8.42 -9.96
CA LEU A 49 -8.83 -8.49 -9.46
C LEU A 49 -9.08 -9.86 -8.86
N ALA A 50 -9.78 -9.90 -7.73
CA ALA A 50 -10.29 -11.11 -7.13
C ALA A 50 -11.70 -10.84 -6.58
N PRO A 51 -12.56 -11.88 -6.44
CA PRO A 51 -13.80 -11.72 -5.70
C PRO A 51 -13.52 -11.17 -4.30
N PHE A 52 -14.29 -10.19 -3.86
CA PHE A 52 -14.19 -9.69 -2.50
C PHE A 52 -14.58 -10.80 -1.51
N VAL A 53 -13.69 -11.09 -0.58
CA VAL A 53 -13.94 -11.98 0.55
C VAL A 53 -13.75 -11.15 1.83
N PRO A 54 -14.76 -11.04 2.70
CA PRO A 54 -14.61 -10.41 3.99
C PRO A 54 -13.46 -11.06 4.75
N GLY A 55 -12.53 -10.25 5.27
CA GLY A 55 -11.43 -10.77 6.07
C GLY A 55 -11.94 -11.35 7.39
N GLU A 56 -11.38 -12.49 7.81
CA GLU A 56 -11.52 -12.96 9.18
C GLU A 56 -10.76 -12.03 10.13
N GLY A 57 -11.26 -11.87 11.35
CA GLY A 57 -10.71 -10.92 12.33
C GLY A 57 -9.26 -11.25 12.71
N SER A 58 -8.31 -10.66 12.00
CA SER A 58 -6.87 -10.68 12.32
C SER A 58 -6.50 -9.48 13.19
N ASP A 59 -5.54 -9.67 14.10
CA ASP A 59 -4.93 -8.58 14.87
C ASP A 59 -4.12 -7.61 14.00
N LEU A 60 -3.72 -8.06 12.80
CA LEU A 60 -3.07 -7.26 11.78
C LEU A 60 -3.99 -7.09 10.57
N ALA A 61 -4.18 -5.84 10.17
CA ALA A 61 -4.87 -5.51 8.93
C ALA A 61 -3.99 -4.59 8.09
N LEU A 62 -4.12 -4.63 6.76
CA LEU A 62 -3.39 -3.74 5.88
C LEU A 62 -3.82 -2.29 6.14
N ASP A 63 -2.87 -1.44 6.51
CA ASP A 63 -3.12 0.00 6.69
C ASP A 63 -2.92 0.72 5.37
N HIS A 64 -1.72 0.60 4.80
CA HIS A 64 -1.41 1.19 3.51
C HIS A 64 -0.27 0.46 2.78
N VAL A 65 -0.23 0.67 1.47
CA VAL A 65 0.91 0.35 0.61
C VAL A 65 1.46 1.64 0.03
N VAL A 66 2.78 1.79 0.05
CA VAL A 66 3.47 2.93 -0.54
C VAL A 66 3.84 2.62 -1.98
N VAL A 67 3.43 3.50 -2.89
CA VAL A 67 3.87 3.54 -4.29
C VAL A 67 4.79 4.74 -4.45
N ARG A 68 6.01 4.54 -4.94
CA ARG A 68 6.91 5.64 -5.30
C ARG A 68 6.78 5.90 -6.78
N THR A 69 6.57 7.16 -7.14
CA THR A 69 6.38 7.57 -8.53
C THR A 69 7.30 8.74 -8.89
N GLY A 70 7.75 8.75 -10.14
CA GLY A 70 8.38 9.90 -10.77
C GLY A 70 7.40 10.93 -11.32
N ASP A 71 6.12 10.55 -11.45
CA ASP A 71 5.11 11.31 -12.18
C ASP A 71 3.79 11.35 -11.37
N PRO A 72 3.66 12.31 -10.44
CA PRO A 72 2.49 12.38 -9.58
C PRO A 72 1.18 12.67 -10.33
N GLU A 73 1.24 13.30 -11.51
CA GLU A 73 0.02 13.61 -12.28
C GLU A 73 -0.50 12.36 -12.99
N ARG A 74 0.39 11.56 -13.58
CA ARG A 74 0.02 10.23 -14.11
C ARG A 74 -0.52 9.35 -13.00
N ALA A 75 0.18 9.25 -11.87
CA ALA A 75 -0.28 8.43 -10.74
C ALA A 75 -1.65 8.89 -10.22
N ALA A 76 -1.93 10.20 -10.19
CA ALA A 76 -3.24 10.71 -9.82
C ALA A 76 -4.34 10.27 -10.79
N ALA A 77 -4.08 10.32 -12.10
CA ALA A 77 -5.01 9.84 -13.12
C ALA A 77 -5.23 8.33 -13.04
N ASP A 78 -4.16 7.56 -12.86
CA ASP A 78 -4.17 6.11 -12.79
C ASP A 78 -4.96 5.60 -11.57
N HIS A 79 -4.62 6.06 -10.37
CA HIS A 79 -5.30 5.61 -9.16
C HIS A 79 -6.71 6.21 -9.03
N GLY A 80 -6.87 7.50 -9.34
CA GLY A 80 -8.13 8.21 -9.18
C GLY A 80 -9.13 7.90 -10.29
N ALA A 81 -8.78 8.21 -11.54
CA ALA A 81 -9.74 8.12 -12.65
C ALA A 81 -9.84 6.71 -13.24
N ARG A 82 -8.71 6.01 -13.41
CA ARG A 82 -8.70 4.69 -14.07
C ARG A 82 -9.11 3.58 -13.11
N LEU A 83 -8.41 3.41 -11.99
CA LEU A 83 -8.81 2.46 -10.95
C LEU A 83 -10.08 2.88 -10.21
N GLY A 84 -10.39 4.18 -10.17
CA GLY A 84 -11.59 4.69 -9.50
C GLY A 84 -11.45 4.82 -7.98
N LEU A 85 -10.22 4.90 -7.46
CA LEU A 85 -9.98 5.06 -6.03
C LEU A 85 -10.26 6.50 -5.59
N GLU A 86 -10.71 6.67 -4.35
CA GLU A 86 -11.06 7.97 -3.81
C GLU A 86 -9.80 8.71 -3.32
N LEU A 87 -9.43 9.82 -3.94
CA LEU A 87 -8.37 10.70 -3.46
C LEU A 87 -8.82 11.42 -2.18
N ARG A 88 -8.20 11.10 -1.05
CA ARG A 88 -8.53 11.67 0.27
C ARG A 88 -7.60 12.80 0.69
N LEU A 89 -6.37 12.81 0.20
CA LEU A 89 -5.38 13.83 0.52
C LEU A 89 -4.39 13.98 -0.63
N ASP A 90 -4.11 15.23 -0.99
CA ASP A 90 -2.98 15.63 -1.83
C ASP A 90 -2.22 16.72 -1.07
N ARG A 91 -0.95 16.46 -0.74
CA ARG A 91 -0.16 17.37 0.06
C ARG A 91 1.31 17.33 -0.31
N ARG A 92 1.90 18.51 -0.50
CA ARG A 92 3.36 18.69 -0.51
C ARG A 92 3.86 18.75 0.93
N LEU A 93 4.78 17.85 1.26
CA LEU A 93 5.48 17.80 2.55
C LEU A 93 6.92 18.28 2.29
N GLU A 94 7.08 19.59 2.13
CA GLU A 94 8.34 20.23 1.70
C GLU A 94 9.50 19.89 2.64
N GLU A 95 9.25 19.91 3.95
CA GLU A 95 10.20 19.54 5.01
C GLU A 95 10.72 18.10 4.87
N HIS A 96 9.96 17.22 4.21
CA HIS A 96 10.30 15.82 3.95
C HIS A 96 10.73 15.57 2.50
N GLY A 97 10.66 16.58 1.63
CA GLY A 97 11.11 16.49 0.23
C GLY A 97 10.24 15.63 -0.68
N PHE A 98 8.92 15.53 -0.44
CA PHE A 98 8.00 14.81 -1.34
C PHE A 98 6.58 15.39 -1.36
N ARG A 99 5.82 15.08 -2.41
CA ARG A 99 4.36 15.21 -2.48
C ARG A 99 3.72 13.85 -2.25
N GLY A 100 2.76 13.79 -1.33
CA GLY A 100 1.99 12.59 -1.02
C GLY A 100 0.57 12.69 -1.57
N LEU A 101 0.09 11.65 -2.24
CA LEU A 101 -1.31 11.45 -2.59
C LEU A 101 -1.83 10.21 -1.87
N PHE A 102 -3.01 10.29 -1.26
CA PHE A 102 -3.57 9.18 -0.47
C PHE A 102 -4.91 8.78 -1.05
N PHE A 103 -4.97 7.58 -1.61
CA PHE A 103 -6.18 7.01 -2.21
C PHE A 103 -6.78 5.96 -1.29
N ARG A 104 -8.05 6.13 -0.90
CA ARG A 104 -8.76 5.12 -0.11
C ARG A 104 -9.13 3.93 -0.99
N CYS A 105 -8.88 2.72 -0.48
CA CYS A 105 -9.19 1.46 -1.11
C CYS A 105 -9.77 0.47 -0.09
N GLY A 106 -11.10 0.54 0.11
CA GLY A 106 -11.76 -0.13 1.24
C GLY A 106 -11.26 0.45 2.56
N ASP A 107 -10.80 -0.41 3.47
CA ASP A 107 -10.21 0.02 4.74
C ASP A 107 -8.70 0.32 4.65
N ALA A 108 -8.06 0.07 3.51
CA ALA A 108 -6.64 0.34 3.30
C ALA A 108 -6.44 1.59 2.44
N VAL A 109 -5.19 2.06 2.36
CA VAL A 109 -4.81 3.23 1.56
C VAL A 109 -3.68 2.87 0.59
N VAL A 110 -3.72 3.46 -0.60
CA VAL A 110 -2.53 3.57 -1.47
C VAL A 110 -1.93 4.94 -1.28
N GLU A 111 -0.75 4.98 -0.68
CA GLU A 111 0.04 6.19 -0.46
C GLU A 111 1.03 6.34 -1.61
N VAL A 112 0.76 7.27 -2.51
CA VAL A 112 1.68 7.62 -3.60
C VAL A 112 2.63 8.69 -3.11
N VAL A 113 3.93 8.42 -3.17
CA VAL A 113 5.02 9.31 -2.77
C VAL A 113 5.80 9.73 -4.02
N ALA A 114 5.76 11.02 -4.34
CA ALA A 114 6.53 11.63 -5.42
C ALA A 114 7.62 12.56 -4.84
N PRO A 115 8.91 12.16 -4.85
CA PRO A 115 10.00 13.01 -4.38
C PRO A 115 10.05 14.34 -5.14
N THR A 116 10.28 15.45 -4.43
CA THR A 116 10.31 16.80 -5.05
C THR A 116 11.50 17.01 -5.99
N LYS A 117 12.57 16.23 -5.81
CA LYS A 117 13.73 16.23 -6.71
C LYS A 117 13.49 15.45 -8.00
N GLY A 118 12.34 14.80 -8.14
CA GLY A 118 12.04 13.89 -9.24
C GLY A 118 12.75 12.54 -9.10
N VAL A 119 12.19 11.52 -9.74
CA VAL A 119 12.80 10.20 -9.95
C VAL A 119 12.40 9.76 -11.36
N ASP A 120 13.30 9.11 -12.06
CA ASP A 120 12.99 8.54 -13.38
C ASP A 120 12.54 7.08 -13.24
N GLY A 121 11.75 6.63 -14.22
CA GLY A 121 11.34 5.24 -14.35
C GLY A 121 9.89 4.95 -13.97
N PRO A 122 9.50 3.66 -14.03
CA PRO A 122 8.18 3.21 -13.62
C PRO A 122 7.98 3.38 -12.11
N ASP A 123 6.73 3.31 -11.70
CA ASP A 123 6.37 3.28 -10.30
C ASP A 123 6.89 2.00 -9.65
N VAL A 124 7.27 2.10 -8.37
CA VAL A 124 7.80 0.97 -7.59
C VAL A 124 7.14 0.90 -6.23
N PHE A 125 7.02 -0.29 -5.65
CA PHE A 125 6.59 -0.42 -4.27
C PHE A 125 7.67 0.15 -3.33
N GLY A 126 7.28 1.11 -2.50
CA GLY A 126 8.15 1.77 -1.53
C GLY A 126 8.11 1.15 -0.14
N GLY A 127 7.08 0.37 0.17
CA GLY A 127 6.87 -0.23 1.48
C GLY A 127 5.42 -0.61 1.75
N ILE A 128 5.21 -1.31 2.86
CA ILE A 128 3.91 -1.75 3.34
C ILE A 128 3.78 -1.47 4.83
N ALA A 129 2.58 -1.08 5.27
CA ALA A 129 2.27 -0.88 6.66
C ALA A 129 1.07 -1.73 7.10
N TRP A 130 1.23 -2.41 8.23
CA TRP A 130 0.19 -3.20 8.88
C TRP A 130 -0.29 -2.49 10.14
N ARG A 131 -1.59 -2.21 10.21
CA ARG A 131 -2.19 -1.67 11.42
C ARG A 131 -2.45 -2.76 12.44
N THR A 132 -2.22 -2.42 13.70
CA THR A 132 -2.56 -3.22 14.87
C THR A 132 -3.28 -2.36 15.92
N ARG A 133 -4.12 -3.00 16.74
CA ARG A 133 -4.80 -2.35 17.87
C ARG A 133 -3.84 -2.12 19.06
N ASP A 134 -2.89 -3.03 19.25
CA ASP A 134 -1.89 -2.98 20.32
C ASP A 134 -0.50 -3.30 19.75
N LEU A 135 0.29 -2.25 19.54
CA LEU A 135 1.62 -2.35 18.95
C LEU A 135 2.64 -3.03 19.87
N GLU A 136 2.52 -2.85 21.19
CA GLU A 136 3.45 -3.48 22.12
C GLU A 136 3.22 -4.98 22.16
N ALA A 137 1.96 -5.41 22.32
CA ALA A 137 1.61 -6.83 22.32
C ALA A 137 1.96 -7.50 20.98
N THR A 138 1.72 -6.80 19.86
CA THR A 138 2.10 -7.30 18.53
C THR A 138 3.61 -7.47 18.41
N ARG A 139 4.38 -6.47 18.87
CA ARG A 139 5.84 -6.52 18.84
C ARG A 139 6.38 -7.65 19.71
N GLU A 140 5.90 -7.77 20.94
CA GLU A 140 6.31 -8.83 21.87
C GLU A 140 6.09 -10.22 21.26
N ARG A 141 4.92 -10.46 20.68
CA ARG A 141 4.60 -11.70 19.98
C ARG A 141 5.55 -11.99 18.82
N LEU A 142 5.83 -11.01 17.97
CA LEU A 142 6.71 -11.18 16.81
C LEU A 142 8.16 -11.42 17.22
N VAL A 143 8.67 -10.67 18.21
CA VAL A 143 10.01 -10.86 18.77
C VAL A 143 10.13 -12.24 19.43
N GLY A 144 9.10 -12.67 20.19
CA GLY A 144 9.03 -14.00 20.77
C GLY A 144 9.02 -15.13 19.73
N ALA A 145 8.55 -14.85 18.51
CA ALA A 145 8.60 -15.76 17.36
C ALA A 145 9.92 -15.67 16.56
N GLY A 146 10.89 -14.88 17.01
CA GLY A 146 12.20 -14.73 16.35
C GLY A 146 12.24 -13.69 15.22
N VAL A 147 11.19 -12.90 15.02
CA VAL A 147 11.18 -11.81 14.03
C VAL A 147 11.88 -10.59 14.61
N GLU A 148 12.84 -10.02 13.88
CA GLU A 148 13.50 -8.79 14.30
C GLU A 148 12.54 -7.60 14.12
N VAL A 149 12.17 -6.95 15.22
CA VAL A 149 11.31 -5.77 15.22
C VAL A 149 11.94 -4.65 16.05
N SER A 150 12.03 -3.45 15.48
CA SER A 150 12.57 -2.28 16.17
C SER A 150 11.78 -1.95 17.44
N GLU A 151 12.36 -1.14 18.32
CA GLU A 151 11.59 -0.51 19.39
C GLU A 151 10.43 0.34 18.84
N VAL A 152 9.39 0.51 19.66
CA VAL A 152 8.23 1.35 19.35
C VAL A 152 8.62 2.82 19.45
N ARG A 153 8.27 3.60 18.44
CA ARG A 153 8.52 5.04 18.37
C ARG A 153 7.29 5.82 17.93
N VAL A 154 7.30 7.13 18.16
CA VAL A 154 6.25 8.04 17.66
C VAL A 154 6.30 8.07 16.12
N GLY A 155 5.13 7.95 15.50
CA GLY A 155 4.96 8.06 14.05
C GLY A 155 4.83 9.51 13.58
N ARG A 156 4.91 9.73 12.25
CA ARG A 156 4.85 11.08 11.67
C ARG A 156 3.48 11.72 11.81
N LYS A 157 2.40 10.94 11.66
CA LYS A 157 1.03 11.41 11.87
C LYS A 157 0.80 11.58 13.38
N PRO A 158 0.28 12.73 13.85
CA PRO A 158 0.00 12.95 15.27
C PRO A 158 -0.79 11.80 15.90
N GLY A 159 -0.33 11.33 17.06
CA GLY A 159 -0.95 10.23 17.81
C GLY A 159 -0.66 8.82 17.30
N THR A 160 0.06 8.66 16.18
CA THR A 160 0.47 7.31 15.71
C THR A 160 1.71 6.80 16.44
N ARG A 161 1.78 5.49 16.64
CA ARG A 161 2.99 4.78 17.09
C ARG A 161 3.38 3.78 16.03
N VAL A 162 4.69 3.56 15.85
CA VAL A 162 5.21 2.68 14.79
C VAL A 162 6.37 1.83 15.27
N ALA A 163 6.54 0.66 14.66
CA ALA A 163 7.73 -0.19 14.78
C ALA A 163 8.07 -0.76 13.40
N THR A 164 9.36 -0.93 13.10
CA THR A 164 9.82 -1.45 11.82
C THR A 164 10.11 -2.95 11.95
N VAL A 165 9.55 -3.75 11.05
CA VAL A 165 9.91 -5.17 10.91
C VAL A 165 11.16 -5.25 10.04
N ARG A 166 12.20 -5.91 10.54
CA ARG A 166 13.51 -6.05 9.91
C ARG A 166 13.74 -7.49 9.51
N ASP A 167 12.95 -7.95 8.56
CA ASP A 167 13.12 -9.29 7.99
C ASP A 167 13.49 -9.17 6.51
N PRO A 168 14.73 -9.52 6.13
CA PRO A 168 15.16 -9.52 4.73
C PRO A 168 14.28 -10.40 3.83
N ALA A 169 13.66 -11.46 4.37
CA ALA A 169 12.79 -12.35 3.61
C ALA A 169 11.47 -11.70 3.16
N LEU A 170 11.11 -10.54 3.72
CA LEU A 170 9.94 -9.78 3.28
C LEU A 170 10.20 -9.00 1.99
N GLY A 171 11.45 -8.82 1.56
CA GLY A 171 11.85 -8.13 0.32
C GLY A 171 11.39 -6.66 0.17
N THR A 172 10.56 -6.16 1.11
CA THR A 172 9.83 -4.91 1.04
C THR A 172 9.87 -4.24 2.42
N PRO A 173 10.21 -2.94 2.50
CA PRO A 173 10.19 -2.22 3.77
C PRO A 173 8.84 -2.35 4.47
N THR A 174 8.83 -2.92 5.68
CA THR A 174 7.60 -3.27 6.39
C THR A 174 7.51 -2.53 7.73
N LEU A 175 6.35 -1.91 7.96
CA LEU A 175 6.05 -1.13 9.16
C LEU A 175 4.83 -1.71 9.89
N LEU A 176 4.89 -1.73 11.22
CA LEU A 176 3.72 -1.87 12.08
C LEU A 176 3.29 -0.49 12.54
N ILE A 177 1.99 -0.22 12.50
CA ILE A 177 1.42 1.05 12.93
C ILE A 177 0.24 0.84 13.87
N GLN A 178 0.18 1.62 14.93
CA GLN A 178 -1.03 1.78 15.73
C GLN A 178 -1.55 3.19 15.49
N GLN A 179 -2.78 3.26 14.99
CA GLN A 179 -3.50 4.52 14.80
C GLN A 179 -3.91 5.09 16.18
N PRO A 180 -4.17 6.41 16.29
CA PRO A 180 -4.76 6.97 17.50
C PRO A 180 -6.07 6.25 17.84
N ALA A 181 -6.35 6.13 19.14
CA ALA A 181 -7.63 5.63 19.65
C ALA A 181 -8.81 6.55 19.25
#